data_AF-A0A3D6B5Y7-F1
#
_entry.id   AF-A0A3D6B5Y7-F1
#
_cell.length_a   1.000
_cell.length_b   1.000
_cell.length_c   1.000
_cell.angle_alpha   90.00
_cell.angle_beta   90.00
_cell.angle_gamma   90.00
#
_symmetry.space_group_name_H-M   'P 1'
#
loop_
_entity.id
_entity.type
_entity.pdbx_description
1 polymer ?
#
loop_
_entity_poly.entity_id
_entity_poly.type
_entity_poly.pdbx_seq_one_letter_code
_entity_poly.pdbx_strand_id
1 'polypeptide(L)'
;MLQGAKYSSDPMFHNIIGKNYEALNDFETARKEYIFSHYMVPSRIYPLYLLMRMETKIGRNDQAIDIGETIMDMPYNTSHQAMVNIRRESAHLLDSLKQSR
;
A
#
# COMPACT_ATOMS: atom_id res chain seq x y z
N MET A 1 -29.51 -17.90 6.14
CA MET A 1 -28.35 -17.79 7.04
C MET A 1 -27.31 -18.81 6.60
N LEU A 2 -26.41 -18.41 5.70
CA LEU A 2 -25.25 -19.19 5.30
C LEU A 2 -24.14 -18.18 5.01
N GLN A 3 -22.90 -18.55 5.33
CA GLN A 3 -21.66 -17.76 5.12
C GLN A 3 -21.24 -16.84 6.28
N GLY A 4 -21.53 -17.24 7.52
CA GLY A 4 -20.74 -16.83 8.68
C GLY A 4 -19.41 -17.60 8.83
N ALA A 5 -18.75 -17.97 7.73
CA ALA A 5 -17.60 -18.89 7.70
C ALA A 5 -16.38 -18.35 6.90
N LYS A 6 -16.25 -17.02 6.77
CA LYS A 6 -15.07 -16.34 6.19
C LYS A 6 -14.72 -15.04 6.93
N TYR A 7 -15.01 -14.99 8.23
CA TYR A 7 -14.74 -13.83 9.07
C TYR A 7 -13.21 -13.57 9.17
N SER A 8 -12.78 -12.52 8.46
CA SER A 8 -11.51 -11.77 8.58
C SER A 8 -10.22 -12.24 7.86
N SER A 9 -10.30 -13.02 6.77
CA SER A 9 -9.12 -13.27 5.91
C SER A 9 -9.02 -12.34 4.69
N ASP A 10 -9.87 -11.32 4.58
CA ASP A 10 -9.70 -10.32 3.52
C ASP A 10 -8.59 -9.34 3.94
N PRO A 11 -7.52 -9.19 3.13
CA PRO A 11 -6.48 -8.19 3.42
C PRO A 11 -7.03 -6.75 3.52
N MET A 12 -8.23 -6.45 3.02
CA MET A 12 -8.88 -5.16 3.25
C MET A 12 -9.05 -4.80 4.74
N PHE A 13 -9.25 -5.76 5.64
CA PHE A 13 -9.35 -5.45 7.07
C PHE A 13 -8.04 -4.86 7.60
N HIS A 14 -6.92 -5.44 7.22
CA HIS A 14 -5.59 -4.93 7.57
C HIS A 14 -5.32 -3.57 6.93
N ASN A 15 -5.82 -3.30 5.72
CA ASN A 15 -5.75 -1.94 5.14
C ASN A 15 -6.54 -0.92 5.98
N ILE A 16 -7.72 -1.29 6.48
CA ILE A 16 -8.55 -0.41 7.31
C ILE A 16 -7.88 -0.17 8.66
N ILE A 17 -7.37 -1.23 9.30
CA ILE A 17 -6.65 -1.15 10.58
C ILE A 17 -5.41 -0.28 10.42
N GLY A 18 -4.62 -0.48 9.36
CA GLY A 18 -3.44 0.34 9.06
C GLY A 18 -3.78 1.83 8.90
N LYS A 19 -4.85 2.15 8.17
CA LYS A 19 -5.32 3.54 8.02
C LYS A 19 -5.78 4.15 9.34
N ASN A 20 -6.38 3.37 10.24
CA ASN A 20 -6.79 3.84 11.55
C ASN A 20 -5.57 4.18 12.41
N TYR A 21 -4.55 3.33 12.42
CA TYR A 21 -3.29 3.62 13.12
C TYR A 21 -2.55 4.82 12.51
N GLU A 22 -2.56 4.96 11.18
CA GLU A 22 -2.02 6.14 10.50
C GLU A 22 -2.73 7.43 10.95
N ALA A 23 -4.06 7.39 11.09
CA ALA A 23 -4.85 8.53 11.57
C ALA A 23 -4.55 8.87 13.05
N LEU A 24 -4.12 7.89 13.83
CA LEU A 24 -3.66 8.05 15.21
C LEU A 24 -2.17 8.43 15.32
N ASN A 25 -1.48 8.63 14.18
CA ASN A 25 -0.03 8.85 14.08
C ASN A 25 0.84 7.68 14.61
N ASP A 26 0.26 6.48 14.76
CA ASP A 26 1.02 5.25 15.02
C ASP A 26 1.48 4.62 13.71
N PHE A 27 2.49 5.25 13.11
CA PHE A 27 2.99 4.88 11.78
C PHE A 27 3.67 3.50 11.75
N GLU A 28 4.26 3.07 12.86
CA GLU A 28 4.92 1.76 12.94
C GLU A 28 3.90 0.62 12.94
N THR A 29 2.79 0.78 13.65
CA THR A 29 1.71 -0.21 13.60
C THR A 29 1.00 -0.17 12.25
N ALA A 30 0.74 1.02 11.70
CA ALA A 30 0.17 1.16 10.36
C ALA A 30 1.01 0.44 9.29
N ARG A 31 2.34 0.60 9.34
CA ARG A 31 3.28 -0.09 8.46
C ARG A 31 3.14 -1.61 8.52
N LYS A 32 3.13 -2.17 9.73
CA LYS A 32 3.01 -3.63 9.94
C LYS A 32 1.73 -4.18 9.31
N GLU A 33 0.63 -3.46 9.47
CA GLU A 33 -0.67 -3.84 8.92
C GLU A 33 -0.70 -3.79 7.39
N TYR A 34 -0.13 -2.76 6.78
CA TYR A 34 -0.03 -2.68 5.30
C TYR A 34 0.87 -3.77 4.72
N ILE A 35 2.00 -4.05 5.35
CA ILE A 35 2.90 -5.13 4.95
C ILE A 35 2.21 -6.50 5.09
N PHE A 36 1.52 -6.72 6.21
CA PHE A 36 0.79 -7.96 6.45
C PHE A 36 -0.32 -8.17 5.41
N SER A 37 -1.11 -7.12 5.13
CA SER A 37 -2.12 -7.09 4.08
C SER A 37 -1.56 -7.46 2.70
N HIS A 38 -0.37 -6.95 2.35
CA HIS A 38 0.31 -7.31 1.11
C HIS A 38 0.70 -8.79 1.09
N TYR A 39 1.33 -9.32 2.16
CA TYR A 39 1.74 -10.72 2.20
C TYR A 39 0.58 -11.71 2.18
N MET A 40 -0.61 -11.31 2.64
CA MET A 40 -1.82 -12.14 2.49
C MET A 40 -2.22 -12.35 1.03
N VAL A 41 -2.05 -11.33 0.18
CA VAL A 41 -2.32 -11.42 -1.26
C VAL A 41 -1.26 -10.60 -2.03
N PRO A 42 -0.10 -11.21 -2.34
CA PRO A 42 1.04 -10.48 -2.91
C PRO A 42 0.78 -9.83 -4.27
N SER A 43 -0.26 -10.24 -4.99
CA SER A 43 -0.67 -9.60 -6.26
C SER A 43 -1.40 -8.27 -6.08
N ARG A 44 -1.77 -7.89 -4.85
CA ARG A 44 -2.48 -6.63 -4.56
C ARG A 44 -1.48 -5.50 -4.33
N ILE A 45 -1.55 -4.49 -5.20
CA ILE A 45 -0.70 -3.28 -5.15
C ILE A 45 -1.19 -2.27 -4.10
N TYR A 46 -2.49 -2.27 -3.77
CA TYR A 46 -3.10 -1.26 -2.91
C TYR A 46 -2.45 -1.10 -1.52
N PRO A 47 -2.12 -2.18 -0.78
CA PRO A 47 -1.47 -2.03 0.53
C PRO A 47 -0.08 -1.39 0.43
N LEU A 48 0.71 -1.73 -0.60
CA LEU A 48 2.00 -1.09 -0.83
C LEU A 48 1.86 0.38 -1.22
N TYR A 49 0.84 0.74 -1.99
CA TYR A 49 0.55 2.14 -2.30
C TYR A 49 0.20 2.95 -1.04
N LEU A 50 -0.61 2.39 -0.13
CA LEU A 50 -0.89 3.02 1.16
C LEU A 50 0.39 3.21 1.97
N LEU A 51 1.25 2.18 2.01
CA LEU A 51 2.53 2.24 2.69
C LEU A 51 3.45 3.32 2.08
N MET A 52 3.61 3.36 0.76
CA MET A 52 4.43 4.36 0.05
C MET A 52 3.99 5.79 0.38
N ARG A 53 2.67 6.04 0.35
CA ARG A 53 2.11 7.35 0.67
C ARG A 53 2.34 7.75 2.13
N MET A 54 2.17 6.82 3.05
CA MET A 54 2.43 7.06 4.46
C MET A 54 3.91 7.38 4.71
N GLU A 55 4.84 6.57 4.18
CA GLU A 55 6.29 6.79 4.31
C GLU A 55 6.71 8.16 3.73
N THR A 56 6.12 8.55 2.60
CA THR A 56 6.31 9.89 2.01
C THR A 56 5.82 11.00 2.96
N LYS A 57 4.63 10.84 3.55
CA LYS A 57 4.02 11.82 4.45
C LYS A 57 4.84 12.05 5.71
N ILE A 58 5.53 11.03 6.21
CA ILE A 58 6.39 11.11 7.42
C ILE A 58 7.85 11.43 7.10
N GLY A 59 8.17 11.73 5.84
CA GLY A 59 9.51 12.16 5.40
C GLY A 59 10.53 11.03 5.24
N ARG A 60 10.10 9.76 5.24
CA ARG A 60 10.95 8.58 5.04
C ARG A 60 11.10 8.26 3.55
N ASN A 61 11.68 9.21 2.82
CA ASN A 61 11.72 9.19 1.36
C ASN A 61 12.45 7.98 0.78
N ASP A 62 13.55 7.52 1.38
CA ASP A 62 14.27 6.33 0.92
C ASP A 62 13.36 5.08 0.94
N GLN A 63 12.60 4.91 2.02
CA GLN A 63 11.67 3.78 2.16
C GLN A 63 10.52 3.89 1.16
N ALA A 64 9.99 5.10 0.96
CA ALA A 64 8.95 5.34 -0.04
C ALA A 64 9.45 5.06 -1.47
N ILE A 65 10.72 5.35 -1.79
CA ILE A 65 11.34 5.04 -3.07
C ILE A 65 11.40 3.52 -3.26
N ASP A 66 11.94 2.76 -2.29
CA ASP A 66 12.05 1.30 -2.36
C ASP A 66 10.68 0.63 -2.60
N ILE A 67 9.64 1.12 -1.90
CA ILE A 67 8.27 0.61 -2.07
C ILE A 67 7.72 0.98 -3.45
N GLY A 68 7.97 2.20 -3.92
CA GLY A 68 7.56 2.67 -5.24
C GLY A 68 8.17 1.82 -6.36
N GLU A 69 9.45 1.48 -6.26
CA GLU A 69 10.13 0.57 -7.19
C GLU A 69 9.50 -0.83 -7.16
N THR A 70 9.23 -1.36 -5.97
CA THR A 70 8.53 -2.64 -5.80
C THR A 70 7.17 -2.64 -6.51
N ILE A 71 6.38 -1.57 -6.37
CA ILE A 71 5.08 -1.42 -7.05
C ILE A 71 5.22 -1.45 -8.57
N MET A 72 6.29 -0.86 -9.12
CA MET A 72 6.55 -0.83 -10.56
C MET A 72 6.98 -2.18 -11.10
N ASP A 73 7.67 -2.99 -10.31
CA ASP A 73 8.10 -4.34 -10.71
C ASP A 73 6.97 -5.38 -10.62
N MET A 74 5.92 -5.11 -9.83
CA MET A 74 4.81 -6.03 -9.67
C MET A 74 4.00 -6.24 -10.97
N PRO A 75 3.63 -7.49 -11.29
CA PRO A 75 2.72 -7.76 -12.39
C PRO A 75 1.32 -7.22 -12.05
N TYR A 76 0.69 -6.53 -12.99
CA TYR A 76 -0.65 -5.99 -12.82
C TYR A 76 -1.52 -6.25 -14.04
N ASN A 77 -2.82 -6.37 -13.80
CA ASN A 77 -3.79 -6.49 -14.87
C ASN A 77 -4.21 -5.09 -15.35
N THR A 78 -3.86 -4.76 -16.59
CA THR A 78 -4.19 -3.47 -17.24
C THR A 78 -5.68 -3.23 -17.43
N SER A 79 -6.51 -4.28 -17.38
CA SER A 79 -7.97 -4.17 -17.46
C SER A 79 -8.63 -3.61 -16.18
N HIS A 80 -7.92 -3.60 -15.05
CA HIS A 80 -8.44 -3.03 -13.80
C HIS A 80 -8.04 -1.56 -13.64
N GLN A 81 -8.93 -0.65 -14.01
CA GLN A 81 -8.67 0.80 -14.00
C GLN A 81 -8.18 1.33 -12.64
N ALA A 82 -8.66 0.79 -11.52
CA ALA A 82 -8.19 1.18 -10.19
C ALA A 82 -6.71 0.86 -9.97
N MET A 83 -6.23 -0.30 -10.43
CA MET A 83 -4.81 -0.67 -10.35
C MET A 83 -3.94 0.21 -11.25
N VAL A 84 -4.43 0.53 -12.46
CA VAL A 84 -3.76 1.45 -13.38
C VAL A 84 -3.59 2.83 -12.73
N ASN A 85 -4.65 3.35 -12.11
CA ASN A 85 -4.61 4.66 -11.45
C ASN A 85 -3.64 4.66 -10.27
N ILE A 86 -3.69 3.64 -9.41
CA ILE A 86 -2.76 3.50 -8.27
C ILE A 86 -1.31 3.46 -8.75
N ARG A 87 -1.01 2.66 -9.79
CA ARG A 87 0.34 2.55 -10.33
C ARG A 87 0.82 3.86 -10.93
N ARG A 88 -0.05 4.57 -11.67
CA ARG A 88 0.27 5.89 -12.23
C ARG A 88 0.58 6.91 -11.13
N GLU A 89 -0.24 6.95 -10.08
CA GLU A 89 -0.01 7.85 -8.95
C GLU A 89 1.29 7.50 -8.21
N SER A 90 1.55 6.20 -8.01
CA SER A 90 2.79 5.71 -7.41
C SER A 90 4.02 6.12 -8.24
N ALA A 91 3.93 6.03 -9.57
CA ALA A 91 5.00 6.46 -10.47
C ALA A 91 5.27 7.97 -10.34
N HIS A 92 4.22 8.81 -10.33
CA HIS A 92 4.39 10.26 -10.14
C HIS A 92 5.02 10.61 -8.78
N LEU A 93 4.61 9.93 -7.71
CA LEU A 93 5.21 10.08 -6.38
C LEU A 93 6.69 9.67 -6.40
N LEU A 94 7.01 8.53 -7.02
CA LEU A 94 8.38 8.03 -7.13
C LEU A 94 9.29 9.01 -7.88
N ASP A 95 8.81 9.53 -9.02
CA ASP A 95 9.56 10.51 -9.82
C ASP A 95 9.81 11.80 -9.03
N SER A 96 8.80 12.28 -8.29
CA SER A 96 8.93 13.47 -7.43
C SER A 96 9.95 13.26 -6.31
N LEU A 97 9.96 12.07 -5.70
CA LEU A 97 10.90 11.72 -4.62
C LEU A 97 12.34 11.63 -5.15
N LYS A 98 12.53 11.02 -6.32
CA LYS A 98 13.86 10.88 -6.95
C LYS A 98 14.44 12.21 -7.42
N GLN A 99 13.60 13.15 -7.85
CA GLN A 99 14.04 14.50 -8.26
C GLN A 99 14.40 15.40 -7.07
N SER A 100 13.94 15.06 -5.85
CA SER A 100 14.18 15.84 -4.64
C SER A 100 15.46 15.44 -3.90
N ARG A 101 16.27 14.55 -4.47
CA ARG A 101 17.53 14.02 -3.92
C ARG A 101 18.73 14.64 -4.64
#